data_AF-H0PUI0-F1
#
_entry.id   AF-H0PUI0-F1
#
_cell.length_a   1.000
_cell.length_b   1.000
_cell.length_c   1.000
_cell.angle_alpha   90.00
_cell.angle_beta   90.00
_cell.angle_gamma   90.00
#
_symmetry.space_group_name_H-M   'P 1'
#
loop_
_entity.id
_entity.type
_entity.pdbx_description
1 polymer ?
#
loop_
_entity_poly.entity_id
_entity_poly.type
_entity_poly.pdbx_seq_one_letter_code
_entity_poly.pdbx_strand_id
1 'polypeptide(L)'
;MPEVPNDPQSIFLDRIERRVKILKTLLDAALGVYLPAEDQQRRRAIEQVVRSTARQSELPQLTNDTLKKAYDIVNGHLEAMQKVLPHDVQYRNRVRKNW
;
A
#
# COMPACT_ATOMS: atom_id res chain seq x y z
N MET A 1 -3.71 -7.39 31.88
CA MET A 1 -4.21 -6.56 30.76
C MET A 1 -3.19 -6.67 29.64
N PRO A 2 -3.57 -6.92 28.38
CA PRO A 2 -2.59 -6.98 27.31
C PRO A 2 -1.96 -5.58 27.17
N GLU A 3 -0.63 -5.51 27.17
CA GLU A 3 0.11 -4.27 26.97
C GLU A 3 -0.32 -3.65 25.64
N VAL A 4 -0.95 -2.48 25.71
CA VAL A 4 -1.18 -1.66 24.52
C VAL A 4 0.20 -1.30 24.01
N PRO A 5 0.59 -1.66 22.76
CA PRO A 5 1.88 -1.27 22.23
C PRO A 5 1.90 0.26 22.22
N ASN A 6 2.65 0.85 23.14
CA ASN A 6 2.77 2.30 23.26
C ASN A 6 3.79 2.86 22.25
N ASP A 7 4.33 1.99 21.40
CA ASP A 7 5.26 2.32 20.33
C ASP A 7 4.51 2.88 19.10
N PRO A 8 4.75 4.14 18.72
CA PRO A 8 4.15 4.76 17.54
C PRO A 8 4.36 3.96 16.25
N GLN A 9 5.49 3.24 16.09
CA GLN A 9 5.74 2.46 14.87
C GLN A 9 4.73 1.31 14.77
N SER A 10 4.59 0.55 15.84
CA SER A 10 3.72 -0.62 15.91
C SER A 10 2.24 -0.25 15.73
N ILE A 11 1.79 0.86 16.35
CA ILE A 11 0.42 1.37 16.19
C ILE A 11 0.16 1.77 14.72
N PHE A 12 1.13 2.43 14.09
CA PHE A 12 1.00 2.85 12.70
C PHE A 12 0.94 1.64 11.75
N LEU A 13 1.80 0.64 11.94
CA LEU A 13 1.81 -0.58 11.13
C LEU A 13 0.51 -1.39 11.30
N ASP A 14 -0.01 -1.53 12.53
CA ASP A 14 -1.32 -2.18 12.74
C ASP A 14 -2.46 -1.44 12.00
N ARG A 15 -2.38 -0.11 11.88
CA ARG A 15 -3.35 0.65 11.09
C ARG A 15 -3.20 0.42 9.58
N ILE A 16 -1.96 0.35 9.09
CA ILE A 16 -1.69 -0.02 7.69
C ILE A 16 -2.29 -1.39 7.39
N GLU A 17 -2.00 -2.38 8.24
CA GLU A 17 -2.55 -3.75 8.13
C GLU A 17 -4.08 -3.76 8.11
N ARG A 18 -4.72 -2.99 9.00
CA ARG A 18 -6.19 -2.86 8.99
C ARG A 18 -6.72 -2.22 7.73
N ARG A 19 -6.04 -1.21 7.17
CA ARG A 19 -6.45 -0.56 5.91
C ARG A 19 -6.32 -1.50 4.73
N VAL A 20 -5.24 -2.28 4.62
CA VAL A 20 -5.07 -3.19 3.47
C VAL A 20 -6.03 -4.38 3.47
N LYS A 21 -6.71 -4.67 4.60
CA LYS A 21 -7.80 -5.67 4.63
C LYS A 21 -8.88 -5.40 3.59
N ILE A 22 -9.21 -4.13 3.31
CA ILE A 22 -10.20 -3.81 2.27
C ILE A 22 -9.71 -4.24 0.89
N LEU A 23 -8.41 -4.12 0.61
CA LEU A 23 -7.82 -4.53 -0.66
C LEU A 23 -7.89 -6.05 -0.84
N LYS A 24 -7.70 -6.80 0.25
CA LYS A 24 -7.88 -8.25 0.25
C LYS A 24 -9.34 -8.62 -0.07
N THR A 25 -10.30 -7.99 0.61
CA THR A 25 -11.74 -8.24 0.34
C THR A 25 -12.12 -7.90 -1.10
N LEU A 26 -11.59 -6.80 -1.65
CA LEU A 26 -11.80 -6.46 -3.06
C LEU A 26 -11.20 -7.51 -4.00
N LEU A 27 -9.98 -7.96 -3.72
CA LEU A 27 -9.31 -9.00 -4.51
C LEU A 27 -10.08 -10.32 -4.50
N ASP A 28 -10.58 -10.74 -3.33
CA ASP A 28 -11.40 -11.94 -3.17
C ASP A 28 -12.72 -11.83 -3.97
N ALA A 29 -13.23 -10.61 -4.17
CA ALA A 29 -14.37 -10.30 -5.03
C ALA A 29 -13.98 -10.07 -6.52
N ALA A 30 -12.75 -10.40 -6.92
CA ALA A 30 -12.20 -10.17 -8.26
C ALA A 30 -12.18 -8.68 -8.70
N LEU A 31 -12.12 -7.75 -7.75
CA LEU A 31 -11.98 -6.32 -7.99
C LEU A 31 -10.54 -5.89 -7.74
N GLY A 32 -9.93 -5.27 -8.76
CA GLY A 32 -8.56 -4.76 -8.71
C GLY A 32 -8.52 -3.23 -8.62
N VAL A 33 -7.63 -2.70 -7.77
CA VAL A 33 -7.28 -1.27 -7.81
C VAL A 33 -6.17 -1.09 -8.83
N TYR A 34 -6.34 -0.15 -9.75
CA TYR A 34 -5.32 0.18 -10.74
C TYR A 34 -4.07 0.74 -10.07
N LEU A 35 -2.91 0.21 -10.45
CA LEU A 35 -1.60 0.76 -10.10
C LEU A 35 -0.93 1.34 -11.35
N PRO A 36 -0.39 2.58 -11.29
CA PRO A 36 0.34 3.15 -12.41
C PRO A 36 1.51 2.26 -12.87
N ALA A 37 1.65 2.15 -14.19
CA ALA A 37 2.77 1.42 -14.79
C ALA A 37 4.13 2.07 -14.51
N GLU A 38 4.17 3.40 -14.51
CA GLU A 38 5.39 4.19 -14.31
C GLU A 38 5.83 4.16 -12.83
N ASP A 39 7.08 3.77 -12.59
CA ASP A 39 7.60 3.51 -11.24
C ASP A 39 7.58 4.75 -10.33
N GLN A 40 7.90 5.94 -10.85
CA GLN A 40 7.86 7.16 -10.06
C GLN A 40 6.43 7.52 -9.64
N GLN A 41 5.46 7.39 -10.56
CA GLN A 41 4.06 7.66 -10.24
C GLN A 41 3.52 6.65 -9.24
N ARG A 42 3.85 5.36 -9.42
CA ARG A 42 3.50 4.29 -8.49
C ARG A 42 4.03 4.57 -7.09
N ARG A 43 5.32 4.87 -6.98
CA ARG A 43 5.97 5.14 -5.71
C ARG A 43 5.30 6.31 -4.99
N ARG A 44 5.08 7.43 -5.67
CA ARG A 44 4.41 8.61 -5.10
C ARG A 44 2.98 8.30 -4.63
N ALA A 45 2.21 7.55 -5.43
CA ALA A 45 0.85 7.18 -5.06
C ALA A 45 0.80 6.32 -3.80
N ILE A 46 1.68 5.32 -3.69
CA ILE A 46 1.77 4.45 -2.51
C ILE A 46 2.25 5.26 -1.29
N GLU A 47 3.30 6.08 -1.45
CA GLU A 47 3.78 6.96 -0.37
C GLU A 47 2.69 7.90 0.15
N GLN A 48 1.83 8.42 -0.74
CA GLN A 48 0.69 9.24 -0.35
C GLN A 48 -0.35 8.46 0.46
N VAL A 49 -0.65 7.21 0.07
CA VAL A 49 -1.56 6.32 0.83
C VAL A 49 -0.97 6.02 2.22
N VAL A 50 0.31 5.68 2.29
CA VAL A 50 1.03 5.41 3.55
C VAL A 50 0.98 6.64 4.46
N ARG A 51 1.35 7.82 3.95
CA ARG A 51 1.35 9.08 4.72
C ARG A 51 -0.05 9.51 5.18
N SER A 52 -1.07 9.33 4.34
CA SER A 52 -2.48 9.61 4.72
C SER A 52 -3.07 8.62 5.74
N THR A 53 -2.35 7.55 6.06
CA THR A 53 -2.73 6.59 7.11
C THR A 53 -2.22 6.98 8.49
N ALA A 54 -1.08 7.66 8.54
CA ALA A 54 -0.55 8.22 9.78
C ALA A 54 -1.42 9.40 10.25
N ARG A 55 -1.65 9.53 11.57
CA ARG A 55 -2.12 10.81 12.13
C ARG A 55 -0.98 11.83 12.07
N GLN A 56 -1.34 13.09 12.05
CA GLN A 56 -0.35 14.17 11.97
C GLN A 56 0.63 14.17 13.17
N SER A 57 0.17 13.80 14.36
CA SER A 57 1.00 13.77 15.58
C SER A 57 2.04 12.64 15.61
N GLU A 58 1.81 11.56 14.87
CA GLU A 58 2.68 10.38 14.81
C GLU A 58 3.71 10.49 13.67
N LEU A 59 3.43 11.25 12.60
CA LEU A 59 4.32 11.43 11.44
C LEU A 59 5.78 11.79 11.80
N PRO A 60 6.08 12.73 12.72
CA PRO A 60 7.46 13.07 13.09
C PRO A 60 8.19 11.95 13.82
N GLN A 61 7.45 11.00 14.38
CA GLN A 61 7.99 9.90 15.19
C GLN A 61 8.29 8.67 14.32
N LEU A 62 7.73 8.57 13.12
CA LEU A 62 7.91 7.42 12.24
C LEU A 62 9.31 7.38 11.64
N THR A 63 9.96 6.23 11.73
CA THR A 63 11.26 6.00 11.10
C THR A 63 11.11 5.72 9.61
N ASN A 64 12.17 5.97 8.83
CA ASN A 64 12.21 5.61 7.42
C ASN A 64 11.99 4.10 7.20
N ASP A 65 12.50 3.26 8.10
CA ASP A 65 12.31 1.81 8.03
C ASP A 65 10.85 1.41 8.21
N THR A 66 10.12 2.07 9.11
CA THR A 66 8.68 1.83 9.31
C THR A 66 7.87 2.30 8.11
N LEU A 67 8.20 3.46 7.54
CA LEU A 67 7.55 3.95 6.32
C LEU A 67 7.82 3.02 5.13
N LYS A 68 9.04 2.47 5.02
CA LYS A 68 9.40 1.48 4.01
C LYS A 68 8.62 0.18 4.20
N LYS A 69 8.52 -0.35 5.43
CA LYS A 69 7.69 -1.53 5.71
C LYS A 69 6.22 -1.30 5.34
N ALA A 70 5.66 -0.15 5.71
CA ALA A 70 4.29 0.20 5.34
C ALA A 70 4.10 0.31 3.82
N TYR A 71 5.08 0.89 3.12
CA TYR A 71 5.10 0.93 1.66
C TYR A 71 5.10 -0.49 1.06
N ASP A 72 5.97 -1.37 1.53
CA ASP A 72 6.11 -2.73 1.01
C ASP A 72 4.82 -3.54 1.20
N ILE A 73 4.15 -3.39 2.36
CA ILE A 73 2.83 -4.00 2.64
C ILE A 73 1.79 -3.51 1.61
N VAL A 74 1.64 -2.20 1.46
CA VAL A 74 0.65 -1.63 0.53
C VAL A 74 0.98 -2.00 -0.93
N ASN A 75 2.25 -1.93 -1.32
CA ASN A 75 2.69 -2.31 -2.65
C ASN A 75 2.38 -3.78 -2.96
N GLY A 76 2.69 -4.70 -2.04
CA GLY A 76 2.44 -6.12 -2.23
C GLY A 76 0.96 -6.44 -2.48
N HIS A 77 0.05 -5.80 -1.74
CA HIS A 77 -1.39 -5.94 -1.96
C HIS A 77 -1.83 -5.38 -3.31
N LEU A 78 -1.36 -4.18 -3.68
CA LEU A 78 -1.71 -3.56 -4.96
C LEU A 78 -1.15 -4.36 -6.14
N GLU A 79 0.08 -4.88 -6.04
CA GLU A 79 0.67 -5.74 -7.08
C GLU A 79 -0.13 -7.04 -7.27
N ALA A 80 -0.61 -7.67 -6.19
CA ALA A 80 -1.46 -8.84 -6.28
C ALA A 80 -2.76 -8.55 -7.04
N MET A 81 -3.35 -7.37 -6.83
CA MET A 81 -4.56 -6.92 -7.52
C MET A 81 -4.39 -6.68 -9.02
N GLN A 82 -3.17 -6.48 -9.53
CA GLN A 82 -2.97 -6.21 -10.95
C GLN A 82 -3.37 -7.40 -11.84
N LYS A 83 -3.40 -8.61 -11.27
CA LYS A 83 -3.75 -9.85 -11.97
C LYS A 83 -5.24 -9.96 -12.31
N VAL A 84 -6.10 -9.25 -11.58
CA VAL A 84 -7.56 -9.27 -11.77
C VAL A 84 -8.09 -8.09 -12.59
N LEU A 85 -7.21 -7.16 -12.99
CA LEU A 85 -7.59 -6.05 -13.86
C LEU A 85 -7.92 -6.52 -15.28
N PRO A 86 -8.71 -5.78 -16.07
CA PRO A 86 -8.96 -6.09 -17.47
C PRO A 86 -7.66 -6.24 -18.30
N HIS A 87 -7.66 -7.14 -19.27
CA HIS A 87 -6.47 -7.47 -20.06
C HIS A 87 -5.83 -6.27 -20.76
N ASP A 88 -6.63 -5.30 -21.24
CA ASP A 88 -6.11 -4.09 -21.89
C ASP A 88 -5.25 -3.24 -20.93
N VAL A 89 -5.67 -3.17 -19.66
CA VAL A 89 -4.94 -2.45 -18.61
C VAL A 89 -3.65 -3.19 -18.26
N GLN A 90 -3.72 -4.52 -18.13
CA GLN A 90 -2.53 -5.35 -17.89
C GLN A 90 -1.51 -5.21 -19.02
N TYR A 91 -1.97 -5.24 -20.27
CA TYR A 91 -1.12 -5.09 -21.46
C TYR A 91 -0.41 -3.73 -21.47
N ARG A 92 -1.15 -2.64 -21.27
CA ARG A 92 -0.58 -1.29 -21.19
C ARG A 92 0.45 -1.16 -20.07
N ASN A 93 0.15 -1.75 -18.90
CA ASN A 93 1.07 -1.75 -17.77
C ASN A 93 2.36 -2.54 -18.07
N ARG A 94 2.26 -3.67 -18.77
CA ARG A 94 3.42 -4.46 -19.19
C ARG A 94 4.29 -3.72 -20.21
N VAL A 95 3.68 -3.11 -21.22
CA VAL A 95 4.41 -2.37 -22.27
C VAL A 95 5.20 -1.21 -21.66
N ARG A 96 4.57 -0.43 -20.76
CA ARG A 96 5.21 0.72 -20.11
C ARG A 96 6.28 0.36 -19.08
N LYS A 97 6.29 -0.88 -18.56
CA LYS A 97 7.33 -1.36 -17.63
C LYS A 97 8.61 -1.82 -18.34
N ASN A 98 8.53 -2.09 -19.64
CA ASN A 98 9.64 -2.59 -20.47
C ASN A 98 10.38 -1.50 -21.25
N TRP A 99 10.09 -0.22 -20.99
CA TRP A 99 10.78 0.95 -21.51
C TRP A 99 11.51 1.65 -20.37
#